data_AF-A0AAD3HQM3-F1
#
_entry.id   AF-A0AAD3HQM3-F1
#
_cell.length_a   1.000
_cell.length_b   1.000
_cell.length_c   1.000
_cell.angle_alpha   90.00
_cell.angle_beta   90.00
_cell.angle_gamma   90.00
#
_symmetry.space_group_name_H-M   'P 1'
#
loop_
_entity.id
_entity.type
_entity.pdbx_description
1 polymer ?
#
loop_
_entity_poly.entity_id
_entity_poly.type
_entity_poly.pdbx_seq_one_letter_code
_entity_poly.pdbx_strand_id
1 'polypeptide(L)'
;LRFVESTCVLRPLIVADPLAGVLAGERGLALARQELEQLTLSQGPGRHLRVPARSRLIDDWLEREIAALKCGPATACQVVSLGAGMCTRPWRLAALSGCHVFEVDLPHVASTKAKLLALAGAQTTQIEPLGSPRLPSPQQQPQLQQPQASLEPLEPQKPVFPLMAATYACVGVDLAACCSGGNGNPDGGSGCGGADSGSGCGETNHSDGSNASSNSSSSLAAALIAQGFDPALPTLWVLEALLYYMPLAAASDLLVQLIEVSEPRSRLVATCVDRELLEASRRGVPKGHVFADLWHFDAGELLYGTEAFAGQHWQVDWRETERMEGSQQQGQEEQQEGQQVQQQGTVAGAGDSQGDQQQQRPAKRLPRSTRQLALERLGADTYVALYGGSELLFVAGVRQKQ
;
A
#
# COMPACT_ATOMS: atom_id res chain seq x y z
N LEU A 1 4.16 5.04 -14.22
CA LEU A 1 4.54 6.27 -13.49
C LEU A 1 5.89 6.16 -12.76
N ARG A 2 6.13 5.18 -11.86
CA ARG A 2 7.44 5.03 -11.16
C ARG A 2 8.65 5.03 -12.12
N PHE A 3 8.63 4.18 -13.15
CA PHE A 3 9.70 4.14 -14.15
C PHE A 3 9.85 5.44 -14.97
N VAL A 4 8.74 6.11 -15.29
CA VAL A 4 8.76 7.37 -16.06
C VAL A 4 9.42 8.47 -15.24
N GLU A 5 9.14 8.53 -13.93
CA GLU A 5 9.82 9.45 -13.02
C GLU A 5 11.34 9.18 -13.00
N SER A 6 11.76 7.92 -12.91
CA SER A 6 13.17 7.52 -12.92
C SER A 6 13.93 7.86 -14.22
N THR A 7 13.23 8.18 -15.32
CA THR A 7 13.81 8.33 -16.67
C THR A 7 13.55 9.69 -17.33
N CYS A 8 12.57 10.45 -16.88
CA CYS A 8 12.12 11.67 -17.55
C CYS A 8 12.17 12.95 -16.68
N VAL A 9 12.50 12.86 -15.39
CA VAL A 9 12.51 14.01 -14.47
C VAL A 9 13.95 14.42 -14.13
N LEU A 10 14.22 15.73 -14.12
CA LEU A 10 15.51 16.29 -13.69
C LEU A 10 15.63 16.19 -12.16
N ARG A 11 16.83 15.81 -11.69
CA ARG A 11 17.14 15.48 -10.29
C ARG A 11 16.72 16.58 -9.29
N PRO A 12 16.43 16.20 -8.03
CA PRO A 12 16.54 14.85 -7.45
C PRO A 12 15.37 13.91 -7.78
N LEU A 13 15.68 12.64 -8.04
CA LEU A 13 14.67 11.59 -8.25
C LEU A 13 13.98 11.22 -6.92
N ILE A 14 12.68 10.98 -6.97
CA ILE A 14 11.86 10.52 -5.85
C ILE A 14 12.01 9.01 -5.67
N VAL A 15 11.93 8.22 -6.76
CA VAL A 15 12.12 6.76 -6.73
C VAL A 15 12.86 6.27 -7.97
N ALA A 16 13.94 5.52 -7.79
CA ALA A 16 14.54 4.73 -8.86
C ALA A 16 13.89 3.33 -8.92
N ASP A 17 13.12 3.04 -9.98
CA ASP A 17 12.44 1.75 -10.15
C ASP A 17 12.56 1.23 -11.60
N PRO A 18 13.75 0.73 -11.99
CA PRO A 18 13.98 0.22 -13.35
C PRO A 18 13.15 -1.03 -13.66
N LEU A 19 12.90 -1.89 -12.66
CA LEU A 19 12.11 -3.12 -12.84
C LEU A 19 10.65 -2.80 -13.16
N ALA A 20 10.07 -1.72 -12.61
CA ALA A 20 8.72 -1.30 -12.98
C ALA A 20 8.56 -1.01 -14.48
N GLY A 21 9.62 -0.55 -15.17
CA GLY A 21 9.57 -0.35 -16.61
C GLY A 21 9.41 -1.67 -17.37
N VAL A 22 10.13 -2.70 -16.92
CA VAL A 22 10.06 -4.05 -17.50
C VAL A 22 8.69 -4.67 -17.21
N LEU A 23 8.19 -4.59 -15.98
CA LEU A 23 6.89 -5.16 -15.60
C LEU A 23 5.70 -4.45 -16.26
N ALA A 24 5.80 -3.15 -16.52
CA ALA A 24 4.75 -2.40 -17.21
C ALA A 24 4.62 -2.78 -18.69
N GLY A 25 5.72 -3.18 -19.33
CA GLY A 25 5.79 -3.44 -20.76
C GLY A 25 5.47 -2.20 -21.62
N GLU A 26 5.51 -2.37 -22.94
CA GLU A 26 5.31 -1.26 -23.88
C GLU A 26 3.96 -0.55 -23.69
N ARG A 27 2.88 -1.33 -23.53
CA ARG A 27 1.54 -0.79 -23.34
C ARG A 27 1.42 0.01 -22.05
N GLY A 28 1.93 -0.50 -20.93
CA GLY A 28 1.88 0.21 -19.65
C GLY A 28 2.72 1.49 -19.67
N LEU A 29 3.87 1.47 -20.36
CA LEU A 29 4.70 2.64 -20.56
C LEU A 29 4.01 3.70 -21.44
N ALA A 30 3.34 3.28 -22.51
CA ALA A 30 2.56 4.18 -23.37
C ALA A 30 1.45 4.88 -22.59
N LEU A 31 0.67 4.12 -21.80
CA LEU A 31 -0.36 4.68 -20.92
C LEU A 31 0.22 5.65 -19.89
N ALA A 32 1.35 5.32 -19.27
CA ALA A 32 1.99 6.19 -18.28
C ALA A 32 2.52 7.50 -18.91
N ARG A 33 3.02 7.48 -20.15
CA ARG A 33 3.44 8.68 -20.88
C ARG A 33 2.23 9.55 -21.26
N GLN A 34 1.17 8.93 -21.76
CA GLN A 34 -0.07 9.62 -22.08
C GLN A 34 -0.67 10.29 -20.84
N GLU A 35 -0.73 9.59 -19.70
CA GLU A 35 -1.21 10.15 -18.44
C GLU A 35 -0.33 11.32 -17.98
N LEU A 36 0.99 11.19 -18.05
CA LEU A 36 1.93 12.27 -17.76
C LEU A 36 1.66 13.52 -18.62
N GLU A 37 1.52 13.35 -19.93
CA GLU A 37 1.24 14.46 -20.86
C GLU A 37 -0.10 15.12 -20.54
N GLN A 38 -1.16 14.32 -20.36
CA GLN A 38 -2.50 14.83 -20.04
C GLN A 38 -2.53 15.59 -18.71
N LEU A 39 -1.90 15.05 -17.67
CA LEU A 39 -1.80 15.71 -16.36
C LEU A 39 -0.98 17.00 -16.46
N THR A 40 0.11 17.00 -17.22
CA THR A 40 0.94 18.19 -17.41
C THR A 40 0.17 19.30 -18.14
N LEU A 41 -0.57 18.95 -19.20
CA LEU A 41 -1.37 19.89 -19.97
C LEU A 41 -2.55 20.46 -19.18
N SER A 42 -3.25 19.62 -18.41
CA SER A 42 -4.46 20.02 -17.68
C SER A 42 -4.20 20.66 -16.32
N GLN A 43 -3.14 20.27 -15.63
CA GLN A 43 -2.91 20.58 -14.20
C GLN A 43 -1.49 21.07 -13.89
N GLY A 44 -0.63 21.23 -14.89
CA GLY A 44 0.74 21.70 -14.74
C GLY A 44 1.77 20.59 -14.44
N PRO A 45 3.06 20.93 -14.44
CA PRO A 45 4.15 19.97 -14.26
C PRO A 45 4.13 19.29 -12.87
N GLY A 46 4.66 18.06 -12.79
CA GLY A 46 4.86 17.34 -11.53
C GLY A 46 3.67 16.49 -11.03
N ARG A 47 2.46 16.66 -11.57
CA ARG A 47 1.26 15.94 -11.11
C ARG A 47 1.31 14.41 -11.25
N HIS A 48 2.14 13.90 -12.16
CA HIS A 48 2.39 12.46 -12.33
C HIS A 48 3.17 11.84 -11.15
N LEU A 49 3.77 12.66 -10.28
CA LEU A 49 4.65 12.23 -9.19
C LEU A 49 3.92 11.60 -8.00
N ARG A 50 2.58 11.62 -7.98
CA ARG A 50 1.78 10.99 -6.91
C ARG A 50 2.18 9.55 -6.60
N VAL A 51 2.31 8.72 -7.64
CA VAL A 51 2.61 7.30 -7.48
C VAL A 51 4.05 7.10 -7.00
N PRO A 52 5.09 7.71 -7.64
CA PRO A 52 6.45 7.70 -7.11
C PRO A 52 6.54 8.17 -5.65
N ALA A 53 5.90 9.28 -5.31
CA ALA A 53 6.04 9.87 -3.99
C ALA A 53 5.28 9.10 -2.91
N ARG A 54 4.09 8.55 -3.20
CA ARG A 54 3.44 7.58 -2.31
C ARG A 54 4.37 6.39 -2.04
N SER A 55 4.96 5.84 -3.10
CA SER A 55 5.88 4.72 -2.96
C SER A 55 7.08 5.08 -2.08
N ARG A 56 7.68 6.27 -2.26
CA ARG A 56 8.79 6.76 -1.44
C ARG A 56 8.42 6.90 0.04
N LEU A 57 7.24 7.42 0.36
CA LEU A 57 6.82 7.59 1.76
C LEU A 57 6.70 6.27 2.49
N ILE A 58 6.18 5.26 1.80
CA ILE A 58 6.07 3.90 2.32
C ILE A 58 7.47 3.28 2.45
N ASP A 59 8.37 3.53 1.49
CA ASP A 59 9.76 3.07 1.57
C ASP A 59 10.47 3.66 2.79
N ASP A 60 10.39 4.98 2.99
CA ASP A 60 10.97 5.68 4.15
C ASP A 60 10.41 5.14 5.48
N TRP A 61 9.12 4.83 5.52
CA TRP A 61 8.51 4.21 6.70
C TRP A 61 9.05 2.78 6.93
N LEU A 62 9.10 1.94 5.89
CA LEU A 62 9.66 0.60 5.98
C LEU A 62 11.12 0.61 6.44
N GLU A 63 11.96 1.49 5.89
CA GLU A 63 13.37 1.61 6.28
C GLU A 63 13.52 1.87 7.77
N ARG A 64 12.73 2.81 8.31
CA ARG A 64 12.77 3.14 9.74
C ARG A 64 12.24 2.03 10.63
N GLU A 65 11.10 1.44 10.30
CA GLU A 65 10.50 0.39 11.11
C GLU A 65 11.37 -0.87 11.11
N ILE A 66 11.95 -1.23 9.96
CA ILE A 66 12.90 -2.35 9.89
C ILE A 66 14.14 -2.05 10.72
N ALA A 67 14.69 -0.84 10.64
CA ALA A 67 15.83 -0.46 11.47
C ALA A 67 15.50 -0.53 12.98
N ALA A 68 14.31 -0.04 13.38
CA ALA A 68 13.86 -0.09 14.76
C ALA A 68 13.68 -1.52 15.27
N LEU A 69 13.08 -2.41 14.47
CA LEU A 69 12.90 -3.82 14.81
C LEU A 69 14.25 -4.55 14.94
N LYS A 70 15.19 -4.30 14.03
CA LYS A 70 16.54 -4.93 14.04
C LYS A 70 17.43 -4.49 15.21
N CYS A 71 17.19 -3.32 15.79
CA CYS A 71 17.88 -2.87 17.01
C CYS A 71 17.40 -3.59 18.28
N GLY A 72 16.29 -4.34 18.21
CA GLY A 72 15.70 -5.08 19.33
C GLY A 72 16.18 -6.53 19.45
N PRO A 73 15.64 -7.30 20.41
CA PRO A 73 16.02 -8.70 20.66
C PRO A 73 15.60 -9.67 19.53
N ALA A 74 14.73 -9.24 18.61
CA ALA A 74 14.35 -10.03 17.42
C ALA A 74 15.04 -9.45 16.18
N THR A 75 15.86 -10.25 15.50
CA THR A 75 16.63 -9.81 14.33
C THR A 75 15.90 -10.02 13.01
N ALA A 76 14.80 -10.80 13.01
CA ALA A 76 13.99 -11.08 11.83
C ALA A 76 12.63 -10.37 11.93
N CYS A 77 12.20 -9.77 10.82
CA CYS A 77 10.85 -9.23 10.65
C CYS A 77 10.31 -9.60 9.28
N GLN A 78 8.98 -9.55 9.16
CA GLN A 78 8.27 -9.87 7.94
C GLN A 78 7.65 -8.62 7.36
N VAL A 79 7.63 -8.50 6.05
CA VAL A 79 6.91 -7.43 5.34
C VAL A 79 5.86 -8.07 4.46
N VAL A 80 4.61 -7.67 4.65
CA VAL A 80 3.48 -8.20 3.87
C VAL A 80 2.83 -7.06 3.11
N SER A 81 2.91 -7.07 1.78
CA SER A 81 2.18 -6.15 0.92
C SER A 81 0.88 -6.77 0.44
N LEU A 82 -0.25 -6.20 0.82
CA LEU A 82 -1.58 -6.63 0.38
C LEU A 82 -2.02 -5.82 -0.84
N GLY A 83 -2.59 -6.49 -1.86
CA GLY A 83 -2.85 -5.85 -3.15
C GLY A 83 -1.55 -5.39 -3.82
N ALA A 84 -0.51 -6.22 -3.73
CA ALA A 84 0.85 -5.81 -4.09
C ALA A 84 1.03 -5.42 -5.57
N GLY A 85 0.16 -5.91 -6.46
CA GLY A 85 0.19 -5.68 -7.89
C GLY A 85 1.61 -5.85 -8.46
N MET A 86 2.07 -4.84 -9.19
CA MET A 86 3.43 -4.80 -9.76
C MET A 86 4.43 -4.07 -8.84
N CYS A 87 4.32 -4.21 -7.51
CA CYS A 87 5.33 -3.73 -6.57
C CYS A 87 6.71 -4.36 -6.84
N THR A 88 7.77 -3.59 -6.69
CA THR A 88 9.16 -4.01 -6.95
C THR A 88 10.10 -3.72 -5.77
N ARG A 89 9.56 -3.34 -4.60
CA ARG A 89 10.35 -3.09 -3.38
C ARG A 89 11.35 -4.20 -3.07
N PRO A 90 11.01 -5.51 -3.17
CA PRO A 90 11.97 -6.59 -2.91
C PRO A 90 13.26 -6.53 -3.73
N TRP A 91 13.31 -5.83 -4.87
CA TRP A 91 14.49 -5.72 -5.74
C TRP A 91 15.16 -4.34 -5.73
N ARG A 92 14.59 -3.36 -5.02
CA ARG A 92 15.13 -1.99 -5.00
C ARG A 92 15.32 -1.40 -3.60
N LEU A 93 14.70 -1.97 -2.56
CA LEU A 93 14.75 -1.44 -1.20
C LEU A 93 15.75 -2.24 -0.35
N ALA A 94 16.96 -1.71 -0.18
CA ALA A 94 18.05 -2.39 0.53
C ALA A 94 17.74 -2.72 2.00
N ALA A 95 16.88 -1.92 2.66
CA ALA A 95 16.49 -2.17 4.05
C ALA A 95 15.79 -3.51 4.26
N LEU A 96 15.18 -4.09 3.21
CA LEU A 96 14.57 -5.42 3.25
C LEU A 96 15.57 -6.56 3.44
N SER A 97 16.88 -6.29 3.40
CA SER A 97 17.91 -7.29 3.69
C SER A 97 17.66 -7.96 5.04
N GLY A 98 17.56 -9.29 5.06
CA GLY A 98 17.23 -10.05 6.29
C GLY A 98 15.73 -10.13 6.62
N CYS A 99 14.85 -9.51 5.82
CA CYS A 99 13.40 -9.60 5.98
C CYS A 99 12.81 -10.69 5.06
N HIS A 100 11.75 -11.34 5.53
CA HIS A 100 10.91 -12.20 4.69
C HIS A 100 9.80 -11.34 4.08
N VAL A 101 9.69 -11.32 2.75
CA VAL A 101 8.69 -10.49 2.05
C VAL A 101 7.62 -11.35 1.40
N PHE A 102 6.37 -11.03 1.73
CA PHE A 102 5.18 -11.64 1.15
C PHE A 102 4.41 -10.59 0.36
N GLU A 103 4.07 -10.91 -0.88
CA GLU A 103 3.20 -10.08 -1.71
C GLU A 103 1.92 -10.86 -1.98
N VAL A 104 0.79 -10.33 -1.50
CA VAL A 104 -0.52 -10.94 -1.61
C VAL A 104 -1.33 -10.20 -2.65
N ASP A 105 -1.90 -10.94 -3.60
CA ASP A 105 -2.79 -10.40 -4.62
C ASP A 105 -3.68 -11.51 -5.18
N LEU A 106 -4.62 -11.17 -6.06
CA LEU A 106 -5.46 -12.14 -6.76
C LEU A 106 -4.60 -13.22 -7.42
N PRO A 107 -5.03 -14.50 -7.44
CA PRO A 107 -4.23 -15.60 -7.97
C PRO A 107 -3.68 -15.35 -9.38
N HIS A 108 -4.47 -14.72 -10.26
CA HIS A 108 -4.03 -14.40 -11.62
C HIS A 108 -3.00 -13.27 -11.66
N VAL A 109 -3.07 -12.28 -10.76
CA VAL A 109 -2.08 -11.19 -10.65
C VAL A 109 -0.77 -11.75 -10.11
N ALA A 110 -0.82 -12.53 -9.03
CA ALA A 110 0.34 -13.20 -8.45
C ALA A 110 1.06 -14.10 -9.49
N SER A 111 0.30 -14.92 -10.23
CA SER A 111 0.84 -15.77 -11.31
C SER A 111 1.45 -14.95 -12.45
N THR A 112 0.78 -13.86 -12.87
CA THR A 112 1.28 -12.98 -13.92
C THR A 112 2.58 -12.28 -13.50
N LYS A 113 2.63 -11.76 -12.28
CA LYS A 113 3.82 -11.13 -11.73
C LYS A 113 5.00 -12.10 -11.67
N ALA A 114 4.79 -13.32 -11.17
CA ALA A 114 5.84 -14.33 -11.12
C ALA A 114 6.45 -14.61 -12.51
N LYS A 115 5.61 -14.71 -13.55
CA LYS A 115 6.05 -14.86 -14.94
C LYS A 115 6.86 -13.65 -15.42
N LEU A 116 6.37 -12.43 -15.16
CA LEU A 116 7.04 -11.20 -15.58
C LEU A 116 8.39 -11.02 -14.87
N LEU A 117 8.49 -11.35 -13.59
CA LEU A 117 9.75 -11.32 -12.83
C LEU A 117 10.78 -12.30 -13.40
N ALA A 118 10.36 -13.54 -13.70
CA ALA A 118 11.22 -14.53 -14.35
C ALA A 118 11.70 -14.05 -15.73
N LEU A 119 10.80 -13.50 -16.54
CA LEU A 119 11.15 -12.91 -17.83
C LEU A 119 12.09 -11.71 -17.70
N ALA A 120 11.93 -10.90 -16.66
CA ALA A 120 12.76 -9.73 -16.38
C ALA A 120 14.17 -10.08 -15.87
N GLY A 121 14.43 -11.34 -15.48
CA GLY A 121 15.70 -11.70 -14.84
C GLY A 121 15.78 -11.23 -13.38
N ALA A 122 14.63 -11.09 -12.72
CA ALA A 122 14.56 -10.76 -11.31
C ALA A 122 14.79 -12.01 -10.46
N GLN A 123 15.76 -11.95 -9.55
CA GLN A 123 16.10 -13.06 -8.67
C GLN A 123 15.02 -13.26 -7.61
N THR A 124 14.76 -14.51 -7.23
CA THR A 124 13.84 -14.85 -6.14
C THR A 124 14.47 -15.92 -5.27
N THR A 125 14.33 -15.79 -3.95
CA THR A 125 14.73 -16.80 -2.97
C THR A 125 13.45 -17.22 -2.24
N GLN A 126 13.07 -18.49 -2.37
CA GLN A 126 11.81 -18.99 -1.82
C GLN A 126 11.85 -19.03 -0.29
N ILE A 127 10.68 -18.94 0.32
CA ILE A 127 10.50 -19.12 1.75
C ILE A 127 10.32 -20.61 2.01
N GLU A 128 11.14 -21.18 2.89
CA GLU A 128 10.91 -22.55 3.35
C GLU A 128 9.69 -22.58 4.27
N PRO A 129 8.68 -23.42 4.01
CA PRO A 129 7.52 -23.52 4.88
C PRO A 129 7.92 -23.85 6.33
N LEU A 130 7.23 -23.25 7.30
CA LEU A 130 7.42 -23.55 8.72
C LEU A 130 7.26 -25.05 8.97
N GLY A 131 8.30 -25.66 9.55
CA GLY A 131 8.34 -27.11 9.84
C GLY A 131 9.09 -27.97 8.80
N SER A 132 9.60 -27.37 7.72
CA SER A 132 10.46 -28.09 6.77
C SER A 132 11.78 -28.51 7.44
N PRO A 133 12.27 -29.76 7.26
CA PRO A 133 13.53 -30.20 7.84
C PRO A 133 14.67 -29.34 7.29
N ARG A 134 15.32 -28.59 8.19
CA ARG A 134 16.43 -27.69 7.86
C ARG A 134 17.63 -28.53 7.41
N LEU A 135 17.84 -28.68 6.11
CA LEU A 135 19.05 -29.30 5.58
C LEU A 135 20.26 -28.43 5.98
N PRO A 136 21.38 -29.04 6.43
CA PRO A 136 22.55 -28.27 6.82
C PRO A 136 23.08 -27.46 5.63
N SER A 137 23.35 -26.18 5.87
CA SER A 137 23.89 -25.25 4.87
C SER A 137 25.16 -25.81 4.22
N PRO A 138 25.27 -25.81 2.87
CA PRO A 138 26.54 -26.11 2.23
C PRO A 138 27.54 -25.00 2.56
N GLN A 139 28.57 -25.31 3.33
CA GLN A 139 29.79 -24.53 3.35
C GLN A 139 30.44 -24.65 1.97
N GLN A 140 30.27 -23.64 1.10
CA GLN A 140 31.07 -23.53 -0.11
C GLN A 140 31.68 -22.14 -0.20
N GLN A 141 32.98 -22.10 0.11
CA GLN A 141 33.88 -21.02 -0.25
C GLN A 141 33.87 -20.85 -1.78
N PRO A 142 33.87 -19.62 -2.31
CA PRO A 142 34.07 -19.42 -3.73
C PRO A 142 35.51 -19.79 -4.11
N GLN A 143 35.69 -20.87 -4.88
CA GLN A 143 36.92 -21.10 -5.61
C GLN A 143 37.00 -20.07 -6.75
N LEU A 144 38.00 -19.19 -6.68
CA LEU A 144 38.39 -18.29 -7.76
C LEU A 144 38.84 -19.13 -8.97
N GLN A 145 37.94 -19.34 -9.94
CA GLN A 145 38.33 -19.72 -11.29
C GLN A 145 38.59 -18.44 -12.08
N GLN A 146 39.84 -18.30 -12.58
CA GLN A 146 40.23 -17.22 -13.47
C GLN A 146 39.47 -17.36 -14.81
N PRO A 147 38.89 -16.29 -15.37
CA PRO A 147 38.21 -16.38 -16.65
C PRO A 147 39.22 -16.56 -17.78
N GLN A 148 39.09 -17.65 -18.54
CA GLN A 148 39.66 -17.74 -19.88
C GLN A 148 38.86 -16.82 -20.80
N ALA A 149 39.55 -15.87 -21.44
CA ALA A 149 38.96 -14.90 -22.34
C ALA A 149 38.56 -15.57 -23.67
N SER A 150 37.29 -15.95 -23.79
CA SER A 150 36.66 -16.25 -25.08
C SER A 150 36.14 -14.95 -25.71
N LEU A 151 36.67 -14.60 -26.88
CA LEU A 151 36.25 -13.48 -27.73
C LEU A 151 34.94 -13.81 -28.47
N GLU A 152 33.90 -14.16 -27.74
CA GLU A 152 32.53 -14.22 -28.27
C GLU A 152 31.94 -12.79 -28.24
N PRO A 153 31.11 -12.39 -29.22
CA PRO A 153 30.39 -11.12 -29.15
C PRO A 153 29.58 -11.09 -27.85
N LEU A 154 29.84 -10.09 -27.00
CA LEU A 154 29.04 -9.87 -25.79
C LEU A 154 27.59 -9.63 -26.22
N GLU A 155 26.74 -10.65 -26.11
CA GLU A 155 25.30 -10.46 -26.09
C GLU A 155 25.01 -9.33 -25.09
N PRO A 156 24.10 -8.39 -25.40
CA PRO A 156 23.76 -7.33 -24.46
C PRO A 156 23.34 -8.00 -23.15
N GLN A 157 24.15 -7.83 -22.10
CA GLN A 157 23.94 -8.52 -20.83
C GLN A 157 22.53 -8.20 -20.36
N LYS A 158 21.68 -9.23 -20.30
CA LYS A 158 20.32 -9.08 -19.83
C LYS A 158 20.37 -8.45 -18.43
N PRO A 159 19.60 -7.37 -18.17
CA PRO A 159 19.63 -6.73 -16.86
C PRO A 159 19.26 -7.76 -15.79
N VAL A 160 20.06 -7.81 -14.72
CA VAL A 160 19.82 -8.68 -13.56
C VAL A 160 19.29 -7.81 -12.44
N PHE A 161 18.16 -8.21 -11.86
CA PHE A 161 17.58 -7.53 -10.70
C PHE A 161 17.80 -8.40 -9.46
N PRO A 162 18.83 -8.11 -8.65
CA PRO A 162 19.10 -8.88 -7.44
C PRO A 162 17.99 -8.71 -6.42
N LEU A 163 17.71 -9.78 -5.66
CA LEU A 163 16.79 -9.71 -4.55
C LEU A 163 17.46 -9.01 -3.36
N MET A 164 16.82 -7.95 -2.84
CA MET A 164 17.26 -7.25 -1.63
C MET A 164 16.74 -7.92 -0.35
N ALA A 165 15.56 -8.54 -0.43
CA ALA A 165 14.98 -9.30 0.68
C ALA A 165 15.76 -10.61 0.95
N ALA A 166 15.65 -11.16 2.17
CA ALA A 166 16.20 -12.49 2.45
C ALA A 166 15.45 -13.57 1.66
N THR A 167 14.14 -13.44 1.62
CA THR A 167 13.25 -14.34 0.90
C THR A 167 12.05 -13.57 0.34
N TYR A 168 11.36 -14.19 -0.62
CA TYR A 168 10.26 -13.60 -1.34
C TYR A 168 9.20 -14.64 -1.73
N ALA A 169 7.92 -14.33 -1.53
CA ALA A 169 6.79 -15.14 -1.98
C ALA A 169 5.66 -14.28 -2.58
N CYS A 170 5.09 -14.76 -3.70
CA CYS A 170 3.81 -14.30 -4.25
C CYS A 170 2.69 -15.20 -3.74
N VAL A 171 1.74 -14.67 -3.00
CA VAL A 171 0.62 -15.43 -2.44
C VAL A 171 -0.67 -15.06 -3.17
N GLY A 172 -1.24 -16.03 -3.89
CA GLY A 172 -2.48 -15.85 -4.64
C GLY A 172 -3.71 -16.00 -3.75
N VAL A 173 -4.35 -14.90 -3.36
CA VAL A 173 -5.52 -14.86 -2.48
C VAL A 173 -6.52 -13.80 -2.96
N ASP A 174 -7.80 -14.15 -2.97
CA ASP A 174 -8.87 -13.16 -3.10
C ASP A 174 -9.22 -12.60 -1.72
N LEU A 175 -8.69 -11.41 -1.42
CA LEU A 175 -8.91 -10.73 -0.14
C LEU A 175 -10.38 -10.43 0.12
N ALA A 176 -11.18 -10.14 -0.90
CA ALA A 176 -12.61 -9.88 -0.73
C ALA A 176 -13.34 -11.17 -0.34
N ALA A 177 -13.00 -12.30 -0.98
CA ALA A 177 -13.54 -13.60 -0.61
C ALA A 177 -13.17 -14.01 0.82
N CYS A 178 -11.98 -13.66 1.30
CA CYS A 178 -11.56 -13.92 2.69
C CYS A 178 -12.35 -13.11 3.74
N CYS A 179 -12.92 -11.95 3.36
CA CYS A 179 -13.68 -11.09 4.28
C CYS A 179 -15.19 -11.39 4.26
N SER A 180 -15.68 -12.13 3.27
CA SER A 180 -17.13 -12.35 3.04
C SER A 180 -17.77 -13.42 3.95
N GLY A 181 -17.03 -13.95 4.94
CA GLY A 181 -17.47 -15.05 5.81
C GLY A 181 -18.42 -14.67 6.95
N GLY A 182 -18.76 -13.39 7.11
CA GLY A 182 -19.71 -12.92 8.12
C GLY A 182 -21.15 -12.91 7.59
N ASN A 183 -22.00 -13.79 8.15
CA ASN A 183 -23.47 -13.86 8.01
C ASN A 183 -24.15 -12.75 7.17
N GLY A 184 -24.21 -12.95 5.85
CA GLY A 184 -25.11 -12.18 4.98
C GLY A 184 -26.51 -12.78 5.02
N ASN A 185 -27.44 -12.12 5.70
CA ASN A 185 -28.86 -12.40 5.60
C ASN A 185 -29.33 -12.17 4.15
N PRO A 186 -29.96 -13.13 3.45
CA PRO A 186 -30.34 -12.97 2.06
C PRO A 186 -31.76 -12.39 1.99
N ASP A 187 -31.94 -11.14 2.39
CA ASP A 187 -33.22 -10.45 2.18
C ASP A 187 -33.00 -8.98 1.82
N GLY A 188 -33.22 -8.70 0.53
CA GLY A 188 -33.16 -7.38 -0.07
C GLY A 188 -33.63 -7.43 -1.52
N GLY A 189 -34.75 -8.09 -1.78
CA GLY A 189 -35.37 -8.14 -3.10
C GLY A 189 -36.06 -6.82 -3.47
N SER A 190 -35.83 -6.37 -4.70
CA SER A 190 -36.79 -5.67 -5.58
C SER A 190 -36.07 -5.36 -6.91
N GLY A 191 -36.50 -5.74 -8.11
CA GLY A 191 -37.65 -6.50 -8.57
C GLY A 191 -37.42 -6.83 -10.05
N CYS A 192 -37.84 -8.02 -10.44
CA CYS A 192 -37.90 -8.47 -11.83
C CYS A 192 -39.12 -7.87 -12.54
N GLY A 193 -38.94 -7.50 -13.80
CA GLY A 193 -40.01 -7.34 -14.79
C GLY A 193 -39.64 -8.19 -16.00
N GLY A 194 -40.31 -9.32 -16.15
CA GLY A 194 -39.95 -10.37 -17.10
C GLY A 194 -40.52 -10.21 -18.51
N ALA A 195 -40.18 -11.17 -19.36
CA ALA A 195 -41.09 -11.76 -20.34
C ALA A 195 -40.54 -13.10 -20.84
N ASP A 196 -41.47 -14.05 -20.89
CA ASP A 196 -41.43 -15.47 -21.23
C ASP A 196 -40.80 -15.88 -22.58
N SER A 197 -40.37 -17.15 -22.58
CA SER A 197 -40.72 -18.24 -23.53
C SER A 197 -39.47 -19.04 -23.90
N GLY A 198 -39.38 -20.37 -23.81
CA GLY A 198 -40.27 -21.45 -23.42
C GLY A 198 -39.62 -22.77 -23.88
N SER A 199 -40.08 -23.90 -23.33
CA SER A 199 -39.78 -25.30 -23.74
C SER A 199 -38.44 -25.87 -23.23
N GLY A 200 -38.35 -27.02 -22.56
CA GLY A 200 -39.30 -28.06 -22.23
C GLY A 200 -38.55 -29.30 -21.72
N CYS A 201 -38.95 -29.78 -20.54
CA CYS A 201 -39.08 -31.19 -20.10
C CYS A 201 -37.90 -32.17 -20.21
N GLY A 202 -37.49 -32.72 -19.06
CA GLY A 202 -36.69 -33.95 -18.97
C GLY A 202 -36.26 -34.28 -17.53
N GLU A 203 -37.20 -34.69 -16.68
CA GLU A 203 -36.91 -35.27 -15.36
C GLU A 203 -36.27 -36.66 -15.51
N THR A 204 -35.19 -36.93 -14.76
CA THR A 204 -35.01 -38.19 -14.03
C THR A 204 -34.15 -37.95 -12.79
N ASN A 205 -34.77 -38.14 -11.62
CA ASN A 205 -34.12 -38.18 -10.32
C ASN A 205 -33.25 -39.44 -10.18
N HIS A 206 -31.95 -39.25 -9.99
CA HIS A 206 -31.15 -40.18 -9.19
C HIS A 206 -30.45 -39.42 -8.08
N SER A 207 -31.02 -39.61 -6.89
CA SER A 207 -30.46 -39.29 -5.60
C SER A 207 -29.23 -40.16 -5.35
N ASP A 208 -28.05 -39.56 -5.36
CA ASP A 208 -26.93 -40.03 -4.55
C ASP A 208 -26.45 -38.86 -3.70
N GLY A 209 -26.68 -39.01 -2.39
CA GLY A 209 -26.28 -38.06 -1.37
C GLY A 209 -24.76 -37.98 -1.30
N SER A 210 -24.24 -36.81 -1.62
CA SER A 210 -22.93 -36.34 -1.20
C SER A 210 -23.04 -34.83 -0.99
N ASN A 211 -23.80 -34.47 0.04
CA ASN A 211 -23.87 -33.11 0.55
C ASN A 211 -22.56 -32.83 1.32
N ALA A 212 -21.46 -32.72 0.57
CA ALA A 212 -20.22 -32.12 1.05
C ALA A 212 -20.27 -30.65 0.65
N SER A 213 -20.94 -29.84 1.48
CA SER A 213 -20.82 -28.39 1.46
C SER A 213 -19.34 -28.05 1.68
N SER A 214 -18.60 -27.84 0.59
CA SER A 214 -17.20 -27.44 0.61
C SER A 214 -17.09 -25.99 1.07
N ASN A 215 -17.18 -25.77 2.39
CA ASN A 215 -16.68 -24.55 3.02
C ASN A 215 -15.14 -24.60 2.95
N SER A 216 -14.56 -24.17 1.83
CA SER A 216 -13.12 -23.99 1.70
C SER A 216 -12.78 -22.57 1.23
N SER A 217 -13.26 -21.54 1.95
CA SER A 217 -12.58 -20.26 1.91
C SER A 217 -11.34 -20.37 2.81
N SER A 218 -10.17 -20.68 2.23
CA SER A 218 -8.90 -20.60 2.95
C SER A 218 -8.72 -19.17 3.46
N SER A 219 -8.52 -18.98 4.76
CA SER A 219 -8.27 -17.64 5.33
C SER A 219 -6.95 -17.07 4.82
N LEU A 220 -6.83 -15.74 4.79
CA LEU A 220 -5.57 -15.05 4.45
C LEU A 220 -4.40 -15.56 5.31
N ALA A 221 -4.66 -15.74 6.61
CA ALA A 221 -3.73 -16.33 7.56
C ALA A 221 -3.20 -17.69 7.11
N ALA A 222 -4.09 -18.62 6.76
CA ALA A 222 -3.71 -19.95 6.32
C ALA A 222 -2.88 -19.91 5.02
N ALA A 223 -3.25 -19.05 4.08
CA ALA A 223 -2.51 -18.88 2.83
C ALA A 223 -1.10 -18.31 3.05
N LEU A 224 -0.95 -17.35 3.96
CA LEU A 224 0.35 -16.80 4.35
C LEU A 224 1.21 -17.86 5.07
N ILE A 225 0.66 -18.56 6.06
CA ILE A 225 1.37 -19.59 6.83
C ILE A 225 1.86 -20.72 5.91
N ALA A 226 1.06 -21.10 4.91
CA ALA A 226 1.46 -22.09 3.91
C ALA A 226 2.68 -21.65 3.08
N GLN A 227 2.96 -20.34 3.01
CA GLN A 227 4.13 -19.76 2.36
C GLN A 227 5.27 -19.47 3.35
N GLY A 228 5.17 -19.93 4.60
CA GLY A 228 6.20 -19.75 5.63
C GLY A 228 6.08 -18.45 6.42
N PHE A 229 4.93 -17.77 6.40
CA PHE A 229 4.64 -16.66 7.33
C PHE A 229 4.57 -17.16 8.78
N ASP A 230 5.26 -16.46 9.68
CA ASP A 230 5.29 -16.77 11.11
C ASP A 230 4.52 -15.70 11.92
N PRO A 231 3.32 -16.00 12.46
CA PRO A 231 2.57 -15.06 13.31
C PRO A 231 3.30 -14.64 14.60
N ALA A 232 4.36 -15.34 15.00
CA ALA A 232 5.18 -14.98 16.16
C ALA A 232 6.26 -13.93 15.85
N LEU A 233 6.45 -13.56 14.58
CA LEU A 233 7.39 -12.50 14.19
C LEU A 233 6.67 -11.16 13.98
N PRO A 234 7.32 -10.03 14.33
CA PRO A 234 6.81 -8.70 13.99
C PRO A 234 6.58 -8.57 12.49
N THR A 235 5.39 -8.12 12.12
CA THR A 235 4.98 -7.96 10.73
C THR A 235 4.73 -6.49 10.41
N LEU A 236 5.32 -6.02 9.31
CA LEU A 236 5.06 -4.71 8.71
C LEU A 236 4.08 -4.89 7.55
N TRP A 237 2.83 -4.51 7.76
CA TRP A 237 1.77 -4.61 6.77
C TRP A 237 1.74 -3.36 5.88
N VAL A 238 1.70 -3.55 4.56
CA VAL A 238 1.64 -2.47 3.57
C VAL A 238 0.35 -2.60 2.78
N LEU A 239 -0.54 -1.62 2.92
CA LEU A 239 -1.81 -1.52 2.21
C LEU A 239 -1.80 -0.27 1.31
N GLU A 240 -0.92 -0.29 0.31
CA GLU A 240 -0.75 0.80 -0.66
C GLU A 240 -1.85 0.72 -1.72
N ALA A 241 -2.69 1.75 -1.80
CA ALA A 241 -3.76 1.88 -2.78
C ALA A 241 -4.72 0.69 -2.85
N LEU A 242 -5.12 0.17 -1.69
CA LEU A 242 -5.97 -1.03 -1.59
C LEU A 242 -7.34 -0.73 -0.96
N LEU A 243 -7.35 -0.25 0.28
CA LEU A 243 -8.53 -0.32 1.15
C LEU A 243 -9.79 0.34 0.56
N TYR A 244 -9.64 1.46 -0.14
CA TYR A 244 -10.77 2.21 -0.69
C TYR A 244 -11.35 1.59 -1.98
N TYR A 245 -10.74 0.54 -2.54
CA TYR A 245 -11.27 -0.22 -3.69
C TYR A 245 -12.20 -1.38 -3.30
N MET A 246 -12.37 -1.63 -2.00
CA MET A 246 -13.28 -2.67 -1.50
C MET A 246 -14.37 -2.04 -0.63
N PRO A 247 -15.50 -2.74 -0.41
CA PRO A 247 -16.54 -2.26 0.50
C PRO A 247 -15.98 -1.97 1.90
N LEU A 248 -16.50 -0.92 2.56
CA LEU A 248 -16.00 -0.47 3.87
C LEU A 248 -16.00 -1.59 4.92
N ALA A 249 -17.03 -2.43 4.95
CA ALA A 249 -17.11 -3.58 5.84
C ALA A 249 -15.96 -4.58 5.61
N ALA A 250 -15.73 -4.95 4.35
CA ALA A 250 -14.64 -5.87 4.00
C ALA A 250 -13.26 -5.28 4.32
N ALA A 251 -13.07 -3.96 4.14
CA ALA A 251 -11.84 -3.28 4.55
C ALA A 251 -11.64 -3.32 6.08
N SER A 252 -12.70 -3.12 6.85
CA SER A 252 -12.68 -3.25 8.32
C SER A 252 -12.34 -4.68 8.74
N ASP A 253 -13.03 -5.68 8.16
CA ASP A 253 -12.84 -7.10 8.48
C ASP A 253 -11.42 -7.55 8.17
N LEU A 254 -10.87 -7.13 7.02
CA LEU A 254 -9.48 -7.40 6.67
C LEU A 254 -8.54 -6.87 7.77
N LEU A 255 -8.69 -5.61 8.16
CA LEU A 255 -7.84 -4.99 9.18
C LEU A 255 -7.96 -5.68 10.55
N VAL A 256 -9.15 -6.16 10.93
CA VAL A 256 -9.35 -6.97 12.14
C VAL A 256 -8.63 -8.32 12.02
N GLN A 257 -8.78 -9.04 10.89
CA GLN A 257 -8.08 -10.30 10.64
C GLN A 257 -6.55 -10.14 10.71
N LEU A 258 -5.99 -9.02 10.23
CA LEU A 258 -4.55 -8.78 10.32
C LEU A 258 -4.05 -8.74 11.76
N ILE A 259 -4.87 -8.29 12.72
CA ILE A 259 -4.51 -8.27 14.14
C ILE A 259 -4.39 -9.67 14.70
N GLU A 260 -5.28 -10.59 14.30
CA GLU A 260 -5.31 -11.96 14.80
C GLU A 260 -4.01 -12.72 14.50
N VAL A 261 -3.28 -12.31 13.46
CA VAL A 261 -2.02 -12.89 13.03
C VAL A 261 -0.81 -11.97 13.22
N SER A 262 -0.96 -10.91 14.01
CA SER A 262 0.09 -9.93 14.26
C SER A 262 0.68 -10.06 15.66
N GLU A 263 2.00 -10.26 15.74
CA GLU A 263 2.76 -10.08 16.98
C GLU A 263 2.62 -8.61 17.49
N PRO A 264 2.65 -8.31 18.80
CA PRO A 264 2.33 -6.98 19.34
C PRO A 264 3.19 -5.79 18.83
N ARG A 265 4.38 -6.02 18.28
CA ARG A 265 5.24 -5.01 17.66
C ARG A 265 4.96 -4.84 16.16
N SER A 266 4.00 -5.57 15.62
CA SER A 266 3.54 -5.41 14.24
C SER A 266 2.93 -4.04 14.03
N ARG A 267 3.12 -3.52 12.83
CA ARG A 267 2.73 -2.17 12.43
C ARG A 267 2.16 -2.23 11.02
N LEU A 268 1.30 -1.29 10.68
CA LEU A 268 0.81 -1.14 9.32
C LEU A 268 1.02 0.27 8.80
N VAL A 269 1.17 0.37 7.49
CA VAL A 269 1.04 1.59 6.71
C VAL A 269 -0.03 1.38 5.66
N ALA A 270 -0.94 2.34 5.55
CA ALA A 270 -2.03 2.29 4.59
C ALA A 270 -2.26 3.66 3.97
N THR A 271 -2.76 3.64 2.74
CA THR A 271 -3.27 4.86 2.10
C THR A 271 -4.78 4.86 2.03
N CYS A 272 -5.37 6.03 2.21
CA CYS A 272 -6.80 6.27 2.02
C CYS A 272 -7.02 7.55 1.20
N VAL A 273 -8.25 7.89 0.89
CA VAL A 273 -8.61 9.14 0.20
C VAL A 273 -9.34 10.06 1.16
N ASP A 274 -9.16 11.37 1.01
CA ASP A 274 -10.06 12.31 1.68
C ASP A 274 -11.43 12.37 1.00
N ARG A 275 -12.38 13.03 1.69
CA ARG A 275 -13.76 13.16 1.21
C ARG A 275 -13.85 13.94 -0.10
N GLU A 276 -13.05 14.99 -0.25
CA GLU A 276 -13.07 15.82 -1.44
C GLU A 276 -12.64 15.02 -2.67
N LEU A 277 -11.55 14.24 -2.55
CA LEU A 277 -11.05 13.36 -3.58
C LEU A 277 -12.06 12.27 -3.95
N LEU A 278 -12.70 11.66 -2.95
CA LEU A 278 -13.76 10.68 -3.17
C LEU A 278 -14.93 11.29 -3.94
N GLU A 279 -15.49 12.41 -3.47
CA GLU A 279 -16.63 13.07 -4.11
C GLU A 279 -16.29 13.54 -5.52
N ALA A 280 -15.07 13.99 -5.73
CA ALA A 280 -14.65 14.53 -7.00
C ALA A 280 -14.30 13.42 -8.02
N SER A 281 -13.85 12.25 -7.57
CA SER A 281 -13.79 11.04 -8.41
C SER A 281 -15.16 10.60 -8.94
N ARG A 282 -16.24 10.86 -8.18
CA ARG A 282 -17.62 10.56 -8.59
C ARG A 282 -18.21 11.60 -9.55
N ARG A 283 -17.71 12.85 -9.51
CA ARG A 283 -18.23 13.97 -10.32
C ARG A 283 -17.43 14.24 -11.60
N GLY A 284 -16.12 14.04 -11.57
CA GLY A 284 -15.18 14.51 -12.60
C GLY A 284 -14.67 13.43 -13.56
N VAL A 285 -15.11 12.19 -13.40
CA VAL A 285 -14.64 11.06 -14.21
C VAL A 285 -15.70 10.73 -15.27
N PRO A 286 -15.40 10.79 -16.58
CA PRO A 286 -16.32 10.37 -17.63
C PRO A 286 -16.80 8.93 -17.38
N LYS A 287 -18.11 8.68 -17.54
CA LYS A 287 -18.68 7.32 -17.42
C LYS A 287 -17.90 6.37 -18.34
N GLY A 288 -17.23 5.37 -17.76
CA GLY A 288 -16.40 4.39 -18.47
C GLY A 288 -14.88 4.57 -18.34
N HIS A 289 -14.39 5.62 -17.67
CA HIS A 289 -12.97 5.72 -17.32
C HIS A 289 -12.63 4.79 -16.15
N VAL A 290 -11.42 4.23 -16.15
CA VAL A 290 -11.03 3.12 -15.28
C VAL A 290 -11.07 3.40 -13.78
N PHE A 291 -11.20 4.66 -13.36
CA PHE A 291 -11.30 5.05 -11.95
C PHE A 291 -12.69 5.56 -11.53
N ALA A 292 -13.67 5.60 -12.45
CA ALA A 292 -15.03 6.01 -12.12
C ALA A 292 -15.64 4.99 -11.15
N ASP A 293 -16.27 5.48 -10.08
CA ASP A 293 -17.05 4.67 -9.14
C ASP A 293 -16.29 3.51 -8.46
N LEU A 294 -14.96 3.49 -8.53
CA LEU A 294 -14.15 2.44 -7.90
C LEU A 294 -13.96 2.63 -6.40
N TRP A 295 -14.13 3.85 -5.88
CA TRP A 295 -13.81 4.18 -4.50
C TRP A 295 -15.05 4.19 -3.61
N HIS A 296 -15.01 3.37 -2.56
CA HIS A 296 -16.17 3.09 -1.72
C HIS A 296 -16.33 4.10 -0.57
N PHE A 297 -15.25 4.53 0.06
CA PHE A 297 -15.28 5.32 1.30
C PHE A 297 -14.10 6.28 1.45
N ASP A 298 -14.25 7.28 2.32
CA ASP A 298 -13.17 8.20 2.70
C ASP A 298 -12.48 7.81 4.01
N ALA A 299 -11.32 8.39 4.30
CA ALA A 299 -10.52 8.08 5.48
C ALA A 299 -11.25 8.31 6.81
N GLY A 300 -12.15 9.29 6.88
CA GLY A 300 -12.96 9.54 8.06
C GLY A 300 -13.95 8.41 8.33
N GLU A 301 -14.57 7.85 7.29
CA GLU A 301 -15.45 6.69 7.40
C GLU A 301 -14.67 5.46 7.90
N LEU A 302 -13.47 5.21 7.37
CA LEU A 302 -12.62 4.11 7.82
C LEU A 302 -12.16 4.30 9.28
N LEU A 303 -11.48 5.42 9.58
CA LEU A 303 -10.78 5.60 10.85
C LEU A 303 -11.73 5.84 12.04
N TYR A 304 -12.95 6.30 11.78
CA TYR A 304 -13.92 6.65 12.83
C TYR A 304 -15.26 5.95 12.73
N GLY A 305 -15.51 5.20 11.65
CA GLY A 305 -16.76 4.50 11.41
C GLY A 305 -16.62 2.97 11.47
N THR A 306 -15.41 2.44 11.72
CA THR A 306 -15.16 1.00 11.71
C THR A 306 -14.58 0.47 13.02
N GLU A 307 -14.78 -0.82 13.26
CA GLU A 307 -14.25 -1.52 14.43
C GLU A 307 -12.73 -1.68 14.39
N ALA A 308 -12.13 -1.71 13.20
CA ALA A 308 -10.69 -1.82 13.01
C ALA A 308 -9.89 -0.74 13.78
N PHE A 309 -10.48 0.45 13.98
CA PHE A 309 -9.87 1.55 14.72
C PHE A 309 -10.67 1.98 15.96
N ALA A 310 -11.88 1.44 16.15
CA ALA A 310 -12.62 1.60 17.39
C ALA A 310 -12.17 0.54 18.41
N GLY A 311 -11.74 0.94 19.61
CA GLY A 311 -11.43 -0.02 20.67
C GLY A 311 -10.04 -0.68 20.54
N GLN A 312 -9.92 -1.99 20.76
CA GLN A 312 -8.66 -2.70 21.09
C GLN A 312 -7.82 -3.14 19.88
N HIS A 313 -8.11 -2.65 18.68
CA HIS A 313 -7.53 -3.14 17.44
C HIS A 313 -6.28 -2.35 17.01
N TRP A 314 -6.39 -1.47 16.01
CA TRP A 314 -5.28 -0.64 15.56
C TRP A 314 -5.29 0.73 16.24
N GLN A 315 -4.12 1.18 16.68
CA GLN A 315 -3.91 2.54 17.15
C GLN A 315 -3.13 3.34 16.12
N VAL A 316 -3.78 4.36 15.53
CA VAL A 316 -3.14 5.29 14.61
C VAL A 316 -2.07 6.10 15.35
N ASP A 317 -0.86 6.14 14.79
CA ASP A 317 0.21 7.00 15.29
C ASP A 317 0.15 8.37 14.61
N TRP A 318 -0.52 9.29 15.31
CA TRP A 318 -0.67 10.66 14.87
C TRP A 318 0.64 11.48 14.96
N ARG A 319 1.63 11.02 15.74
CA ARG A 319 2.94 11.68 15.86
C ARG A 319 3.89 11.25 14.75
N GLU A 320 3.80 10.02 14.25
CA GLU A 320 4.56 9.61 13.07
C GLU A 320 4.06 10.31 11.81
N THR A 321 2.76 10.57 11.71
CA THR A 321 2.23 11.48 10.68
C THR A 321 2.78 12.90 10.80
N GLU A 322 3.29 13.30 11.98
CA GLU A 322 3.96 14.60 12.23
C GLU A 322 5.50 14.52 12.08
N ARG A 323 6.19 13.50 12.61
CA ARG A 323 7.68 13.41 12.64
C ARG A 323 8.33 13.17 11.29
N MET A 324 7.60 12.70 10.28
CA MET A 324 8.03 12.79 8.88
C MET A 324 8.40 14.23 8.46
N GLU A 325 8.01 15.25 9.24
CA GLU A 325 8.37 16.68 9.11
C GLU A 325 9.72 17.05 9.77
N GLY A 326 10.16 16.37 10.83
CA GLY A 326 11.17 16.90 11.78
C GLY A 326 12.63 16.77 11.36
N SER A 327 12.97 15.99 10.33
CA SER A 327 14.37 15.78 9.89
C SER A 327 15.02 17.01 9.23
N GLN A 328 14.33 18.15 9.17
CA GLN A 328 14.82 19.40 8.58
C GLN A 328 14.86 20.59 9.56
N GLN A 329 14.37 20.47 10.80
CA GLN A 329 14.36 21.62 11.74
C GLN A 329 15.70 21.88 12.44
N GLN A 330 16.65 20.94 12.46
CA GLN A 330 17.99 21.18 13.03
C GLN A 330 18.86 22.17 12.22
N GLY A 331 18.39 22.67 11.07
CA GLY A 331 19.08 23.71 10.29
C GLY A 331 18.52 25.13 10.43
N GLN A 332 17.47 25.35 11.24
CA GLN A 332 16.79 26.66 11.31
C GLN A 332 16.95 27.39 12.67
N GLU A 333 17.49 26.74 13.70
CA GLU A 333 17.72 27.40 14.99
C GLU A 333 18.92 28.38 14.98
N GLU A 334 19.81 28.32 13.99
CA GLU A 334 20.94 29.28 13.87
C GLU A 334 20.56 30.63 13.21
N GLN A 335 19.31 30.85 12.79
CA GLN A 335 18.90 32.10 12.12
C GLN A 335 17.91 32.99 12.90
N GLN A 336 17.58 32.65 14.16
CA GLN A 336 16.66 33.47 14.98
C GLN A 336 17.32 34.39 16.03
N GLU A 337 18.66 34.54 16.05
CA GLU A 337 19.31 35.59 16.87
C GLU A 337 19.45 36.95 16.15
N GLY A 338 18.99 37.06 14.89
CA GLY A 338 19.24 38.22 14.04
C GLY A 338 18.00 39.03 13.64
N GLN A 339 17.02 39.26 14.52
CA GLN A 339 15.97 40.26 14.26
C GLN A 339 15.15 40.63 15.52
N GLN A 340 15.81 41.25 16.49
CA GLN A 340 15.15 42.29 17.28
C GLN A 340 15.21 43.59 16.48
N VAL A 341 14.07 44.25 16.27
CA VAL A 341 13.86 45.72 16.34
C VAL A 341 12.53 46.08 15.63
N GLN A 342 11.70 46.87 16.35
CA GLN A 342 10.61 47.74 15.87
C GLN A 342 9.25 47.13 15.48
N GLN A 343 8.23 47.26 16.34
CA GLN A 343 7.35 48.46 16.37
C GLN A 343 6.29 48.41 17.48
N GLN A 344 6.04 49.57 18.08
CA GLN A 344 5.03 49.88 19.11
C GLN A 344 3.75 50.46 18.49
N GLY A 345 2.63 50.34 19.22
CA GLY A 345 1.37 51.10 19.06
C GLY A 345 0.23 50.20 18.55
N THR A 346 -0.99 50.14 19.10
CA THR A 346 -1.74 51.01 20.01
C THR A 346 -2.93 50.22 20.58
N VAL A 347 -3.47 50.66 21.73
CA VAL A 347 -4.53 50.02 22.52
C VAL A 347 -5.93 50.56 22.16
N ALA A 348 -6.95 49.68 22.32
CA ALA A 348 -8.33 49.93 22.75
C ALA A 348 -9.46 49.60 21.75
N GLY A 349 -10.42 48.79 22.21
CA GLY A 349 -11.72 48.56 21.57
C GLY A 349 -12.43 47.32 22.11
N ALA A 350 -12.98 47.40 23.33
CA ALA A 350 -13.84 46.38 23.91
C ALA A 350 -15.21 46.38 23.22
N GLY A 351 -15.71 45.18 22.89
CA GLY A 351 -17.06 44.96 22.39
C GLY A 351 -17.52 43.57 22.81
N ASP A 352 -18.31 43.53 23.89
CA ASP A 352 -19.04 42.35 24.33
C ASP A 352 -20.05 41.92 23.27
N SER A 353 -20.03 40.63 22.92
CA SER A 353 -21.12 39.96 22.21
C SER A 353 -21.15 38.52 22.68
N GLN A 354 -21.97 38.26 23.70
CA GLN A 354 -22.42 36.92 24.04
C GLN A 354 -23.19 36.35 22.84
N GLY A 355 -22.68 35.26 22.26
CA GLY A 355 -23.34 34.52 21.19
C GLY A 355 -22.91 33.06 21.26
N ASP A 356 -23.86 32.20 21.60
CA ASP A 356 -23.89 30.74 21.47
C ASP A 356 -22.55 29.98 21.52
N GLN A 357 -22.23 29.47 22.71
CA GLN A 357 -21.40 28.27 22.81
C GLN A 357 -22.21 27.07 22.32
N GLN A 358 -22.33 26.91 21.00
CA GLN A 358 -22.39 25.57 20.44
C GLN A 358 -21.11 24.86 20.93
N GLN A 359 -21.27 23.90 21.83
CA GLN A 359 -20.22 22.93 22.13
C GLN A 359 -19.83 22.27 20.81
N GLN A 360 -18.82 22.83 20.14
CA GLN A 360 -18.18 22.23 19.00
C GLN A 360 -17.67 20.89 19.48
N ARG A 361 -18.33 19.81 19.02
CA ARG A 361 -17.73 18.47 19.10
C ARG A 361 -16.31 18.61 18.54
N PRO A 362 -15.27 18.14 19.23
CA PRO A 362 -13.91 18.28 18.74
C PRO A 362 -13.85 17.69 17.32
N ALA A 363 -13.39 18.50 16.37
CA ALA A 363 -13.30 18.08 14.97
C ALA A 363 -12.47 16.79 14.89
N LYS A 364 -13.02 15.74 14.27
CA LYS A 364 -12.31 14.47 14.07
C LYS A 364 -11.04 14.74 13.25
N ARG A 365 -9.88 14.28 13.75
CA ARG A 365 -8.55 14.59 13.20
C ARG A 365 -8.17 13.66 12.03
N LEU A 366 -8.24 14.11 10.79
CA LEU A 366 -7.75 13.30 9.66
C LEU A 366 -6.20 13.23 9.58
N PRO A 367 -5.63 12.16 8.99
CA PRO A 367 -4.20 12.10 8.67
C PRO A 367 -3.79 13.24 7.72
N ARG A 368 -2.49 13.61 7.73
CA ARG A 368 -1.95 14.62 6.81
C ARG A 368 -2.14 14.19 5.34
N SER A 369 -2.35 15.17 4.47
CA SER A 369 -2.53 14.93 3.05
C SER A 369 -1.21 14.84 2.30
N THR A 370 -1.17 14.01 1.27
CA THR A 370 -0.01 13.96 0.36
C THR A 370 0.23 15.29 -0.35
N ARG A 371 -0.81 16.12 -0.54
CA ARG A 371 -0.72 17.50 -1.01
C ARG A 371 0.11 18.39 -0.07
N GLN A 372 -0.16 18.36 1.22
CA GLN A 372 0.56 19.15 2.22
C GLN A 372 2.04 18.78 2.27
N LEU A 373 2.34 17.49 2.21
CA LEU A 373 3.72 16.99 2.22
C LEU A 373 4.53 17.41 0.98
N ALA A 374 3.93 17.49 -0.21
CA ALA A 374 4.65 17.87 -1.43
C ALA A 374 4.93 19.37 -1.53
N LEU A 375 3.98 20.19 -1.07
CA LEU A 375 4.19 21.63 -0.90
C LEU A 375 5.41 21.87 0.02
N GLU A 376 5.50 21.14 1.12
CA GLU A 376 6.57 21.27 2.11
C GLU A 376 7.92 20.69 1.63
N ARG A 377 7.94 19.54 0.94
CA ARG A 377 9.18 18.85 0.54
C ARG A 377 9.75 19.25 -0.81
N LEU A 378 8.91 19.69 -1.75
CA LEU A 378 9.30 19.96 -3.14
C LEU A 378 9.16 21.45 -3.52
N GLY A 379 8.70 22.30 -2.60
CA GLY A 379 8.55 23.74 -2.82
C GLY A 379 7.53 24.13 -3.89
N ALA A 380 6.66 23.19 -4.28
CA ALA A 380 5.66 23.41 -5.31
C ALA A 380 4.41 22.52 -5.07
N ASP A 381 3.23 23.04 -5.41
CA ASP A 381 1.96 22.30 -5.46
C ASP A 381 2.02 21.30 -6.63
N THR A 382 2.83 20.24 -6.46
CA THR A 382 3.15 19.24 -7.49
C THR A 382 2.43 17.92 -7.24
N TYR A 383 1.82 17.73 -6.07
CA TYR A 383 1.09 16.51 -5.76
C TYR A 383 -0.35 16.56 -6.23
N VAL A 384 -0.86 15.40 -6.58
CA VAL A 384 -2.24 15.23 -7.01
C VAL A 384 -3.25 15.80 -6.02
N ALA A 385 -3.82 16.95 -6.41
CA ALA A 385 -5.22 17.27 -6.24
C ALA A 385 -5.96 16.75 -7.49
N LEU A 386 -6.06 15.43 -7.67
CA LEU A 386 -6.93 14.92 -8.73
C LEU A 386 -8.32 15.32 -8.29
N TYR A 387 -8.94 16.23 -9.03
CA TYR A 387 -10.29 16.71 -8.75
C TYR A 387 -10.48 17.53 -7.46
N GLY A 388 -9.40 18.03 -6.83
CA GLY A 388 -9.47 18.95 -5.68
C GLY A 388 -9.03 18.38 -4.33
N GLY A 389 -9.08 17.05 -4.14
CA GLY A 389 -8.72 16.40 -2.86
C GLY A 389 -7.42 15.59 -2.90
N SER A 390 -7.05 14.96 -1.78
CA SER A 390 -5.75 14.32 -1.57
C SER A 390 -5.84 12.84 -1.18
N GLU A 391 -4.83 12.07 -1.62
CA GLU A 391 -4.54 10.77 -1.00
C GLU A 391 -3.89 11.02 0.36
N LEU A 392 -4.26 10.24 1.37
CA LEU A 392 -3.77 10.31 2.74
C LEU A 392 -2.94 9.06 3.01
N LEU A 393 -1.87 9.19 3.80
CA LEU A 393 -1.10 8.06 4.32
C LEU A 393 -1.20 8.08 5.84
N PHE A 394 -1.49 6.93 6.43
CA PHE A 394 -1.48 6.76 7.87
C PHE A 394 -0.77 5.48 8.27
N VAL A 395 -0.30 5.48 9.50
CA VAL A 395 0.43 4.38 10.11
C VAL A 395 -0.24 4.01 11.43
N ALA A 396 -0.26 2.73 11.77
CA ALA A 396 -0.88 2.26 12.99
C ALA A 396 -0.09 1.09 13.59
N GLY A 397 -0.09 1.00 14.92
CA GLY A 397 0.44 -0.14 15.67
C GLY A 397 -0.69 -0.99 16.26
N VAL A 398 -0.38 -2.25 16.58
CA VAL A 398 -1.31 -3.10 17.35
C VAL A 398 -1.55 -2.48 18.71
N ARG A 399 -2.81 -2.30 19.10
CA ARG A 399 -3.17 -1.75 20.40
C ARG A 399 -2.99 -2.83 21.47
N GLN A 400 -2.12 -2.57 22.43
CA GLN A 400 -1.96 -3.48 23.57
C GLN A 400 -3.19 -3.38 24.47
N LYS A 401 -3.76 -4.53 24.88
CA LYS A 401 -4.78 -4.56 25.94
C LYS A 401 -4.10 -4.08 27.23
N GLN A 402 -4.54 -2.93 27.74
CA GLN A 402 -4.11 -2.40 29.04
C GLN A 402 -4.61 -3.28 30.18
#